data_AF-A0A2V7F7J4-F1
#
_entry.id   AF-A0A2V7F7J4-F1
#
_cell.length_a   1.000
_cell.length_b   1.000
_cell.length_c   1.000
_cell.angle_alpha   90.00
_cell.angle_beta   90.00
_cell.angle_gamma   90.00
#
_symmetry.space_group_name_H-M   'P 1'
#
loop_
_entity.id
_entity.type
_entity.pdbx_description
1 polymer ?
#
loop_
_entity_poly.entity_id
_entity_poly.type
_entity_poly.pdbx_seq_one_letter_code
_entity_poly.pdbx_strand_id
1 'polypeptide(L)'
;MARTLSAILTVLLLSGGAAPAQERSLTLPQGFRIEEFASGFGSTRFMTVDPAGTLLVSTPDQGRVVALPDRNRDGRADAAVMVADGLELPHGLAFRGGDLYIAETGRVRRFRYDPATLRASDPAVVVPNLPPRGNHWTRTIAFGPDGRLYVSVGSSCNVCTESDPRRAAITRYNADGSGELRFATGLRNAVGLAVHPSTGELWATVNERDWRGDDLPPDYITEVKEGAFYGWPECFAAGGRVVPDSRARTSAERCRRMTLPTIEIQAHSAPLGLAFYTGAQFPPSYRGSLFVAYHGSWNRTVPTGYKIVRVPFMDGRPSGPVEDFATGWLQGGRVLGRPVGLQAGADGALYLSTDDAIYRISYRVP
;
A
#
# COMPACT_ATOMS: atom_id res chain seq x y z
N MET A 1 -72.17 34.62 8.74
CA MET A 1 -71.15 34.61 7.66
C MET A 1 -69.78 34.77 8.30
N ALA A 2 -69.10 33.67 8.61
CA ALA A 2 -67.73 33.68 9.13
C ALA A 2 -66.81 33.13 8.04
N ARG A 3 -65.87 33.95 7.56
CA ARG A 3 -64.84 33.57 6.59
C ARG A 3 -63.56 33.23 7.36
N THR A 4 -63.16 31.97 7.32
CA THR A 4 -61.87 31.48 7.81
C THR A 4 -60.82 31.66 6.72
N LEU A 5 -59.78 32.46 6.99
CA LEU A 5 -58.57 32.51 6.17
C LEU A 5 -57.71 31.28 6.47
N SER A 6 -57.35 30.54 5.42
CA SER A 6 -56.36 29.46 5.48
C SER A 6 -55.00 30.03 5.07
N ALA A 7 -54.03 30.03 5.98
CA ALA A 7 -52.66 30.41 5.70
C ALA A 7 -51.88 29.17 5.26
N ILE A 8 -51.37 29.17 4.03
CA ILE A 8 -50.49 28.13 3.50
C ILE A 8 -49.07 28.46 3.97
N LEU A 9 -48.53 27.61 4.84
CA LEU A 9 -47.15 27.68 5.32
C LEU A 9 -46.25 26.87 4.36
N THR A 10 -45.51 27.57 3.51
CA THR A 10 -44.50 26.95 2.64
C THR A 10 -43.25 26.64 3.48
N VAL A 11 -43.01 25.36 3.78
CA VAL A 11 -41.78 24.89 4.42
C VAL A 11 -40.69 24.78 3.36
N LEU A 12 -39.72 25.69 3.36
CA LEU A 12 -38.47 25.49 2.64
C LEU A 12 -37.62 24.46 3.39
N LEU A 13 -37.48 23.27 2.83
CA LEU A 13 -36.49 22.28 3.25
C LEU A 13 -35.11 22.73 2.75
N LEU A 14 -34.36 23.40 3.63
CA LEU A 14 -32.93 23.61 3.45
C LEU A 14 -32.22 22.27 3.70
N SER A 15 -31.88 21.57 2.62
CA SER A 15 -30.96 20.41 2.68
C SER A 15 -29.55 20.91 2.97
N GLY A 16 -29.23 21.10 4.24
CA GLY A 16 -27.87 21.32 4.71
C GLY A 16 -27.07 20.03 4.56
N GLY A 17 -26.39 19.86 3.43
CA GLY A 17 -25.35 18.85 3.30
C GLY A 17 -24.26 19.12 4.33
N ALA A 18 -24.15 18.23 5.33
CA ALA A 18 -23.06 18.31 6.28
C ALA A 18 -21.75 18.14 5.51
N ALA A 19 -20.88 19.15 5.56
CA ALA A 19 -19.53 19.00 5.05
C ALA A 19 -18.87 17.81 5.79
N PRO A 20 -18.13 16.94 5.09
CA PRO A 20 -17.38 15.86 5.73
C PRO A 20 -16.58 16.40 6.92
N ALA A 21 -16.72 15.74 8.08
CA ALA A 21 -15.89 16.08 9.24
C ALA A 21 -14.42 15.78 8.89
N GLN A 22 -13.58 16.81 8.92
CA GLN A 22 -12.12 16.64 8.90
C GLN A 22 -11.73 15.79 10.11
N GLU A 23 -10.79 14.85 9.93
CA GLU A 23 -10.12 14.21 11.07
C GLU A 23 -9.32 15.29 11.81
N ARG A 24 -9.94 15.88 12.84
CA ARG A 24 -9.41 17.04 13.59
C ARG A 24 -8.09 16.74 14.30
N SER A 25 -7.69 15.47 14.36
CA SER A 25 -6.51 14.96 15.04
C SER A 25 -5.28 14.81 14.14
N LEU A 26 -5.44 14.87 12.82
CA LEU A 26 -4.35 14.65 11.86
C LEU A 26 -3.76 15.96 11.32
N THR A 27 -2.43 15.99 11.15
CA THR A 27 -1.68 17.15 10.66
C THR A 27 -1.19 16.91 9.24
N LEU A 28 -1.48 17.84 8.34
CA LEU A 28 -1.06 17.83 6.93
C LEU A 28 -0.57 19.23 6.50
N PRO A 29 0.23 19.36 5.43
CA PRO A 29 0.59 20.65 4.85
C PRO A 29 -0.64 21.50 4.48
N GLN A 30 -0.46 22.82 4.47
CA GLN A 30 -1.52 23.77 4.15
C GLN A 30 -2.20 23.46 2.81
N GLY A 31 -3.53 23.54 2.79
CA GLY A 31 -4.37 23.27 1.61
C GLY A 31 -4.75 21.79 1.43
N PHE A 32 -4.04 20.87 2.10
CA PHE A 32 -4.44 19.45 2.11
C PHE A 32 -5.53 19.18 3.14
N ARG A 33 -6.41 18.23 2.79
CA ARG A 33 -7.47 17.71 3.65
C ARG A 33 -7.44 16.20 3.62
N ILE A 34 -7.69 15.59 4.77
CA ILE A 34 -7.92 14.15 4.90
C ILE A 34 -9.31 13.95 5.48
N GLU A 35 -10.11 13.14 4.79
CA GLU A 35 -11.51 12.90 5.12
C GLU A 35 -11.76 11.38 5.04
N GLU A 36 -12.52 10.82 5.99
CA GLU A 36 -12.91 9.41 5.92
C GLU A 36 -13.76 9.20 4.65
N PHE A 37 -13.32 8.29 3.79
CA PHE A 37 -14.00 7.89 2.56
C PHE A 37 -14.99 6.75 2.82
N ALA A 38 -14.57 5.75 3.59
CA ALA A 38 -15.39 4.58 3.93
C ALA A 38 -14.84 3.87 5.17
N SER A 39 -15.71 3.24 5.96
CA SER A 39 -15.34 2.41 7.11
C SER A 39 -16.42 1.35 7.40
N GLY A 40 -16.18 0.48 8.39
CA GLY A 40 -17.21 -0.44 8.90
C GLY A 40 -17.43 -1.72 8.09
N PHE A 41 -16.52 -2.07 7.17
CA PHE A 41 -16.63 -3.26 6.33
C PHE A 41 -15.51 -4.30 6.55
N GLY A 42 -14.82 -4.21 7.69
CA GLY A 42 -13.76 -5.14 8.10
C GLY A 42 -12.36 -4.55 8.01
N SER A 43 -11.34 -5.37 8.31
CA SER A 43 -9.96 -4.92 8.26
C SER A 43 -9.54 -4.65 6.82
N THR A 44 -8.88 -3.52 6.57
CA THR A 44 -8.52 -3.13 5.20
C THR A 44 -7.01 -3.24 4.97
N ARG A 45 -6.60 -3.62 3.75
CA ARG A 45 -5.19 -3.68 3.35
C ARG A 45 -4.93 -2.91 2.06
N PHE A 46 -4.55 -3.58 0.98
CA PHE A 46 -4.18 -2.93 -0.27
C PHE A 46 -5.38 -2.71 -1.19
N MET A 47 -5.21 -1.73 -2.06
CA MET A 47 -6.25 -1.19 -2.91
C MET A 47 -5.78 -1.16 -4.37
N THR A 48 -6.73 -1.07 -5.28
CA THR A 48 -6.49 -0.73 -6.70
C THR A 48 -7.67 0.11 -7.19
N VAL A 49 -7.49 0.82 -8.30
CA VAL A 49 -8.59 1.49 -9.00
C VAL A 49 -9.00 0.65 -10.20
N ASP A 50 -10.30 0.44 -10.39
CA ASP A 50 -10.82 -0.26 -11.56
C ASP A 50 -10.79 0.63 -12.83
N PRO A 51 -11.06 0.07 -14.03
CA PRO A 51 -11.07 0.85 -15.26
C PRO A 51 -12.11 2.00 -15.30
N ALA A 52 -13.14 1.97 -14.46
CA ALA A 52 -14.17 3.01 -14.35
C ALA A 52 -13.85 4.07 -13.29
N GLY A 53 -12.75 3.93 -12.54
CA GLY A 53 -12.34 4.86 -11.49
C GLY A 53 -12.82 4.48 -10.08
N THR A 54 -13.47 3.33 -9.90
CA THR A 54 -13.92 2.84 -8.59
C THR A 54 -12.76 2.24 -7.80
N LEU A 55 -12.66 2.58 -6.52
CA LEU A 55 -11.64 2.01 -5.63
C LEU A 55 -12.07 0.61 -5.16
N LEU A 56 -11.18 -0.37 -5.33
CA LEU A 56 -11.32 -1.72 -4.78
C LEU A 56 -10.35 -1.90 -3.62
N VAL A 57 -10.81 -2.61 -2.58
CA VAL A 57 -10.10 -2.76 -1.31
C VAL A 57 -10.11 -4.23 -0.88
N SER A 58 -8.96 -4.75 -0.50
CA SER A 58 -8.83 -6.08 0.09
C SER A 58 -9.21 -6.07 1.57
N THR A 59 -9.98 -7.08 2.00
CA THR A 59 -10.32 -7.32 3.40
C THR A 59 -9.91 -8.74 3.83
N PRO A 60 -8.62 -8.94 4.20
CA PRO A 60 -8.04 -10.27 4.35
C PRO A 60 -8.75 -11.16 5.38
N ASP A 61 -9.08 -10.61 6.55
CA ASP A 61 -9.66 -11.40 7.66
C ASP A 61 -11.08 -11.88 7.36
N GLN A 62 -11.75 -11.27 6.37
CA GLN A 62 -13.05 -11.71 5.87
C GLN A 62 -12.94 -12.55 4.59
N GLY A 63 -11.76 -12.66 4.00
CA GLY A 63 -11.56 -13.36 2.73
C GLY A 63 -12.28 -12.69 1.56
N ARG A 64 -12.31 -11.35 1.50
CA ARG A 64 -13.09 -10.59 0.51
C ARG A 64 -12.29 -9.48 -0.17
N VAL A 65 -12.83 -9.03 -1.30
CA VAL A 65 -12.53 -7.74 -1.92
C VAL A 65 -13.85 -6.98 -2.08
N VAL A 66 -13.84 -5.69 -1.75
CA VAL A 66 -14.99 -4.80 -1.89
C VAL A 66 -14.67 -3.64 -2.81
N ALA A 67 -15.67 -3.10 -3.49
CA ALA A 67 -15.62 -1.86 -4.26
C ALA A 67 -16.31 -0.75 -3.48
N LEU A 68 -15.79 0.46 -3.62
CA LEU A 68 -16.25 1.67 -2.94
C LEU A 68 -16.64 2.74 -3.97
N PRO A 69 -17.82 2.64 -4.61
CA PRO A 69 -18.28 3.64 -5.55
C PRO A 69 -18.66 4.95 -4.85
N ASP A 70 -18.33 6.07 -5.47
CA ASP A 70 -18.78 7.42 -5.12
C ASP A 70 -19.55 7.99 -6.32
N ARG A 71 -20.81 7.58 -6.47
CA ARG A 71 -21.62 7.90 -7.66
C ARG A 71 -22.11 9.33 -7.63
N ASN A 72 -22.35 9.89 -6.45
CA ASN A 72 -22.77 11.27 -6.27
C ASN A 72 -21.58 12.27 -6.32
N ARG A 73 -20.34 11.77 -6.29
CA ARG A 73 -19.08 12.52 -6.35
C ARG A 73 -18.93 13.50 -5.18
N ASP A 74 -19.40 13.12 -4.01
CA ASP A 74 -19.29 13.94 -2.80
C ASP A 74 -17.97 13.72 -2.03
N GLY A 75 -17.13 12.79 -2.50
CA GLY A 75 -15.87 12.44 -1.88
C GLY A 75 -16.00 11.40 -0.76
N ARG A 76 -17.12 10.67 -0.69
CA ARG A 76 -17.37 9.54 0.21
C ARG A 76 -17.91 8.34 -0.57
N ALA A 77 -17.65 7.14 -0.09
CA ALA A 77 -18.21 5.94 -0.71
C ALA A 77 -19.70 5.82 -0.36
N ASP A 78 -20.53 5.55 -1.36
CA ASP A 78 -21.97 5.31 -1.20
C ASP A 78 -22.25 4.01 -0.42
N ALA A 79 -21.41 2.99 -0.62
CA ALA A 79 -21.51 1.67 -0.01
C ALA A 79 -20.21 0.87 -0.17
N ALA A 80 -20.05 -0.17 0.65
CA ALA A 80 -19.10 -1.25 0.38
C ALA A 80 -19.80 -2.37 -0.40
N VAL A 81 -19.47 -2.50 -1.69
CA VAL A 81 -20.08 -3.50 -2.59
C VAL A 81 -19.14 -4.70 -2.73
N MET A 82 -19.61 -5.90 -2.43
CA MET A 82 -18.76 -7.09 -2.51
C MET A 82 -18.37 -7.42 -3.95
N VAL A 83 -17.07 -7.46 -4.24
CA VAL A 83 -16.51 -7.80 -5.57
C VAL A 83 -16.27 -9.29 -5.68
N ALA A 84 -15.58 -9.86 -4.68
CA ALA A 84 -15.22 -11.26 -4.58
C ALA A 84 -15.20 -11.70 -3.11
N ASP A 85 -15.49 -12.97 -2.85
CA ASP A 85 -15.41 -13.61 -1.54
C ASP A 85 -14.79 -15.02 -1.65
N GLY A 86 -14.71 -15.74 -0.51
CA GLY A 86 -14.08 -17.06 -0.46
C GLY A 86 -12.59 -17.04 -0.79
N LEU A 87 -11.92 -15.94 -0.43
CA LEU A 87 -10.50 -15.71 -0.67
C LEU A 87 -9.68 -16.04 0.60
N GLU A 88 -8.48 -16.58 0.41
CA GLU A 88 -7.53 -16.92 1.45
C GLU A 88 -6.60 -15.73 1.73
N LEU A 89 -6.96 -14.90 2.72
CA LEU A 89 -6.18 -13.73 3.13
C LEU A 89 -5.78 -12.83 1.92
N PRO A 90 -6.74 -12.36 1.11
CA PRO A 90 -6.44 -11.50 -0.04
C PRO A 90 -5.71 -10.24 0.41
N HIS A 91 -4.65 -9.87 -0.30
CA HIS A 91 -3.83 -8.70 0.02
C HIS A 91 -3.61 -7.83 -1.23
N GLY A 92 -2.67 -8.20 -2.11
CA GLY A 92 -2.36 -7.43 -3.30
C GLY A 92 -3.47 -7.52 -4.35
N LEU A 93 -3.82 -6.37 -4.95
CA LEU A 93 -4.79 -6.25 -6.02
C LEU A 93 -4.15 -5.54 -7.21
N ALA A 94 -4.41 -6.00 -8.43
CA ALA A 94 -3.97 -5.31 -9.64
C ALA A 94 -4.89 -5.60 -10.82
N PHE A 95 -5.03 -4.65 -11.73
CA PHE A 95 -5.73 -4.85 -13.01
C PHE A 95 -4.76 -5.05 -14.17
N ARG A 96 -5.13 -5.92 -15.11
CA ARG A 96 -4.45 -6.05 -16.41
C ARG A 96 -5.42 -6.49 -17.48
N GLY A 97 -5.54 -5.71 -18.55
CA GLY A 97 -6.40 -6.04 -19.69
C GLY A 97 -7.89 -6.18 -19.32
N GLY A 98 -8.35 -5.44 -18.29
CA GLY A 98 -9.72 -5.53 -17.77
C GLY A 98 -9.93 -6.63 -16.72
N ASP A 99 -9.03 -7.61 -16.63
CA ASP A 99 -9.09 -8.66 -15.60
C ASP A 99 -8.53 -8.16 -14.26
N LEU A 100 -9.17 -8.58 -13.16
CA LEU A 100 -8.73 -8.33 -11.79
C LEU A 100 -7.86 -9.50 -11.30
N TYR A 101 -6.66 -9.20 -10.81
CA TYR A 101 -5.76 -10.14 -10.17
C TYR A 101 -5.79 -9.91 -8.67
N ILE A 102 -5.95 -10.99 -7.91
CA ILE A 102 -5.97 -10.98 -6.45
C ILE A 102 -4.89 -11.94 -5.95
N ALA A 103 -3.97 -11.41 -5.15
CA ALA A 103 -2.93 -12.17 -4.50
C ALA A 103 -3.39 -12.61 -3.10
N GLU A 104 -3.47 -13.92 -2.91
CA GLU A 104 -3.77 -14.63 -1.67
C GLU A 104 -2.49 -15.25 -1.11
N THR A 105 -2.48 -15.63 0.17
CA THR A 105 -1.26 -16.19 0.80
C THR A 105 -0.63 -17.35 0.02
N GLY A 106 -1.44 -18.27 -0.51
CA GLY A 106 -0.96 -19.46 -1.24
C GLY A 106 -0.99 -19.38 -2.77
N ARG A 107 -1.54 -18.32 -3.37
CA ARG A 107 -1.74 -18.25 -4.83
C ARG A 107 -2.05 -16.84 -5.35
N VAL A 108 -1.92 -16.64 -6.65
CA VAL A 108 -2.55 -15.52 -7.35
C VAL A 108 -3.68 -16.06 -8.21
N ARG A 109 -4.88 -15.46 -8.07
CA ARG A 109 -6.03 -15.72 -8.92
C ARG A 109 -6.32 -14.53 -9.83
N ARG A 110 -6.80 -14.83 -11.02
CA ARG A 110 -7.35 -13.88 -11.98
C ARG A 110 -8.86 -14.06 -12.07
N PHE A 111 -9.57 -12.96 -12.21
CA PHE A 111 -11.01 -12.91 -12.33
C PHE A 111 -11.39 -12.01 -13.51
N ARG A 112 -12.44 -12.38 -14.23
CA ARG A 112 -13.15 -11.40 -15.06
C ARG A 112 -13.80 -10.39 -14.14
N TYR A 113 -13.74 -9.11 -14.50
CA TYR A 113 -14.33 -8.04 -13.70
C TYR A 113 -15.30 -7.23 -14.55
N ASP A 114 -16.51 -7.04 -14.05
CA ASP A 114 -17.51 -6.19 -14.66
C ASP A 114 -17.66 -4.88 -13.86
N PRO A 115 -17.18 -3.73 -14.39
CA PRO A 115 -17.28 -2.44 -13.71
C PRO A 115 -18.72 -1.93 -13.58
N ALA A 116 -19.67 -2.41 -14.40
CA ALA A 116 -21.06 -1.98 -14.30
C ALA A 116 -21.77 -2.58 -13.07
N THR A 117 -21.45 -3.84 -12.75
CA THR A 117 -22.02 -4.55 -11.60
C THR A 117 -21.10 -4.58 -10.37
N LEU A 118 -19.83 -4.16 -10.54
CA LEU A 118 -18.76 -4.24 -9.55
C LEU A 118 -18.52 -5.68 -9.05
N ARG A 119 -18.69 -6.68 -9.92
CA ARG A 119 -18.54 -8.10 -9.58
C ARG A 119 -17.38 -8.75 -10.31
N ALA A 120 -16.69 -9.64 -9.60
CA ALA A 120 -15.70 -10.54 -10.17
C ALA A 120 -16.31 -11.93 -10.41
N SER A 121 -15.94 -12.57 -11.51
CA SER A 121 -16.40 -13.91 -11.90
C SER A 121 -15.27 -14.72 -12.54
N ASP A 122 -15.56 -15.99 -12.85
CA ASP A 122 -14.66 -16.91 -13.57
C ASP A 122 -13.23 -16.98 -12.98
N PRO A 123 -13.08 -17.35 -11.69
CA PRO A 123 -11.77 -17.41 -11.05
C PRO A 123 -10.85 -18.44 -11.72
N ALA A 124 -9.65 -18.01 -12.10
CA ALA A 124 -8.59 -18.88 -12.58
C ALA A 124 -7.33 -18.72 -11.71
N VAL A 125 -6.75 -19.82 -11.23
CA VAL A 125 -5.45 -19.78 -10.56
C VAL A 125 -4.36 -19.56 -11.61
N VAL A 126 -3.64 -18.43 -11.53
CA VAL A 126 -2.55 -18.10 -12.46
C VAL A 126 -1.19 -18.47 -11.88
N VAL A 127 -0.95 -18.16 -10.60
CA VAL A 127 0.27 -18.57 -9.90
C VAL A 127 -0.13 -19.50 -8.75
N PRO A 128 -0.02 -20.82 -8.91
CA PRO A 128 -0.33 -21.78 -7.85
C PRO A 128 0.83 -21.90 -6.86
N ASN A 129 0.55 -22.53 -5.71
CA ASN A 129 1.57 -23.03 -4.78
C ASN A 129 2.60 -21.97 -4.37
N LEU A 130 2.19 -20.72 -4.15
CA LEU A 130 3.06 -19.77 -3.46
C LEU A 130 3.39 -20.30 -2.07
N PRO A 131 4.54 -19.91 -1.49
CA PRO A 131 4.93 -20.37 -0.16
C PRO A 131 3.77 -20.18 0.83
N PRO A 132 3.49 -21.14 1.72
CA PRO A 132 2.33 -21.11 2.61
C PRO A 132 2.43 -19.98 3.63
N ARG A 133 1.50 -19.91 4.59
CA ARG A 133 1.64 -18.96 5.71
C ARG A 133 2.95 -19.20 6.48
N GLY A 134 3.60 -18.12 6.87
CA GLY A 134 4.73 -18.08 7.82
C GLY A 134 4.56 -16.82 8.67
N ASN A 135 5.66 -16.23 9.16
CA ASN A 135 5.59 -14.91 9.82
C ASN A 135 5.02 -13.83 8.88
N HIS A 136 5.39 -13.85 7.59
CA HIS A 136 4.88 -12.93 6.58
C HIS A 136 3.94 -13.65 5.61
N TRP A 137 2.64 -13.35 5.72
CA TRP A 137 1.56 -13.99 4.96
C TRP A 137 1.07 -13.18 3.76
N THR A 138 1.38 -11.88 3.72
CA THR A 138 0.95 -10.97 2.65
C THR A 138 1.62 -11.32 1.32
N ARG A 139 0.88 -11.15 0.23
CA ARG A 139 1.40 -11.21 -1.14
C ARG A 139 1.01 -9.92 -1.83
N THR A 140 2.00 -9.23 -2.36
CA THR A 140 1.78 -7.99 -3.11
C THR A 140 2.09 -8.24 -4.56
N ILE A 141 1.24 -7.69 -5.43
CA ILE A 141 1.38 -7.83 -6.87
C ILE A 141 1.42 -6.47 -7.55
N ALA A 142 2.19 -6.39 -8.62
CA ALA A 142 2.20 -5.26 -9.55
C ALA A 142 2.46 -5.76 -10.96
N PHE A 143 1.91 -5.07 -11.96
CA PHE A 143 2.28 -5.30 -13.36
C PHE A 143 3.32 -4.25 -13.79
N GLY A 144 4.44 -4.71 -14.33
CA GLY A 144 5.44 -3.83 -14.93
C GLY A 144 5.05 -3.33 -16.32
N PRO A 145 5.80 -2.35 -16.87
CA PRO A 145 5.61 -1.87 -18.24
C PRO A 145 5.90 -2.96 -19.28
N ASP A 146 6.72 -3.96 -18.93
CA ASP A 146 7.00 -5.18 -19.69
C ASP A 146 5.80 -6.14 -19.77
N GLY A 147 4.71 -5.83 -19.06
CA GLY A 147 3.52 -6.66 -18.99
C GLY A 147 3.65 -7.89 -18.11
N ARG A 148 4.72 -7.99 -17.34
CA ARG A 148 4.96 -9.09 -16.42
C ARG A 148 4.37 -8.81 -15.05
N LEU A 149 3.96 -9.88 -14.39
CA LEU A 149 3.43 -9.88 -13.02
C LEU A 149 4.58 -10.04 -12.03
N TYR A 150 4.74 -9.08 -11.14
CA TYR A 150 5.70 -9.13 -10.03
C TYR A 150 4.95 -9.53 -8.76
N VAL A 151 5.41 -10.57 -8.08
CA VAL A 151 4.83 -11.09 -6.83
C VAL A 151 5.88 -10.99 -5.73
N SER A 152 5.59 -10.22 -4.69
CA SER A 152 6.41 -10.17 -3.48
C SER A 152 5.96 -11.20 -2.46
N VAL A 153 6.92 -11.91 -1.86
CA VAL A 153 6.69 -12.86 -0.78
C VAL A 153 7.71 -12.61 0.33
N GLY A 154 7.24 -12.18 1.50
CA GLY A 154 8.08 -12.01 2.68
C GLY A 154 8.61 -13.33 3.24
N SER A 155 9.65 -13.25 4.07
CA SER A 155 10.27 -14.37 4.78
C SER A 155 9.30 -15.17 5.65
N SER A 156 9.62 -16.42 5.91
CA SER A 156 8.88 -17.29 6.83
C SER A 156 9.21 -17.01 8.30
N CYS A 157 10.29 -16.28 8.59
CA CYS A 157 10.89 -16.13 9.91
C CYS A 157 11.45 -14.72 10.15
N ASN A 158 12.00 -14.46 11.35
CA ASN A 158 12.73 -13.21 11.60
C ASN A 158 14.14 -13.21 10.95
N VAL A 159 14.91 -14.27 11.20
CA VAL A 159 16.27 -14.51 10.67
C VAL A 159 16.44 -16.01 10.46
N CYS A 160 16.50 -16.46 9.21
CA CYS A 160 16.72 -17.87 8.87
C CYS A 160 17.12 -18.02 7.40
N THR A 161 17.62 -19.19 7.04
CA THR A 161 17.75 -19.58 5.64
C THR A 161 16.41 -20.16 5.16
N GLU A 162 15.83 -19.55 4.14
CA GLU A 162 14.57 -20.01 3.55
C GLU A 162 14.77 -21.32 2.77
N SER A 163 13.80 -22.22 2.88
CA SER A 163 13.74 -23.45 2.08
C SER A 163 13.10 -23.21 0.71
N ASP A 164 12.04 -22.39 0.66
CA ASP A 164 11.41 -21.96 -0.59
C ASP A 164 12.08 -20.67 -1.06
N PRO A 165 12.67 -20.66 -2.26
CA PRO A 165 13.51 -19.56 -2.65
C PRO A 165 12.72 -18.37 -3.22
N ARG A 166 11.38 -18.45 -3.24
CA ARG A 166 10.48 -17.32 -3.49
C ARG A 166 10.27 -16.47 -2.24
N ARG A 167 10.67 -16.94 -1.05
CA ARG A 167 10.64 -16.18 0.21
C ARG A 167 11.72 -15.11 0.27
N ALA A 168 11.40 -14.00 0.96
CA ALA A 168 12.25 -12.81 1.04
C ALA A 168 12.72 -12.34 -0.34
N ALA A 169 11.82 -12.41 -1.32
CA ALA A 169 12.11 -12.19 -2.72
C ALA A 169 10.90 -11.60 -3.44
N ILE A 170 11.20 -10.98 -4.58
CA ILE A 170 10.21 -10.61 -5.58
C ILE A 170 10.43 -11.55 -6.77
N THR A 171 9.36 -12.20 -7.22
CA THR A 171 9.38 -13.15 -8.34
C THR A 171 8.54 -12.58 -9.48
N ARG A 172 9.07 -12.62 -10.70
CA ARG A 172 8.44 -12.14 -11.92
C ARG A 172 7.87 -13.33 -12.70
N TYR A 173 6.68 -13.15 -13.26
CA TYR A 173 5.97 -14.12 -14.09
C TYR A 173 5.42 -13.41 -15.32
N ASN A 174 5.10 -14.16 -16.37
CA ASN A 174 4.15 -13.70 -17.38
C ASN A 174 2.76 -13.53 -16.74
N ALA A 175 1.85 -12.80 -17.41
CA ALA A 175 0.52 -12.53 -16.87
C ALA A 175 -0.32 -13.81 -16.62
N ASP A 176 -0.05 -14.88 -17.36
CA ASP A 176 -0.66 -16.20 -17.18
C ASP A 176 -0.02 -17.05 -16.06
N GLY A 177 1.01 -16.50 -15.39
CA GLY A 177 1.77 -17.17 -14.34
C GLY A 177 2.90 -18.08 -14.83
N SER A 178 3.12 -18.18 -16.14
CA SER A 178 4.30 -18.89 -16.69
C SER A 178 5.58 -18.05 -16.55
N GLY A 179 6.74 -18.62 -16.90
CA GLY A 179 7.99 -17.87 -16.98
C GLY A 179 8.50 -17.37 -15.62
N GLU A 180 8.31 -18.16 -14.56
CA GLU A 180 8.80 -17.84 -13.21
C GLU A 180 10.29 -17.47 -13.23
N LEU A 181 10.60 -16.28 -12.75
CA LEU A 181 11.95 -15.77 -12.60
C LEU A 181 12.09 -15.06 -11.26
N ARG A 182 13.07 -15.48 -10.45
CA ARG A 182 13.41 -14.76 -9.23
C ARG A 182 14.06 -13.42 -9.58
N PHE A 183 13.28 -12.35 -9.45
CA PHE A 183 13.66 -11.02 -9.90
C PHE A 183 14.64 -10.35 -8.95
N ALA A 184 14.37 -10.41 -7.63
CA ALA A 184 15.27 -9.87 -6.61
C ALA A 184 15.17 -10.69 -5.32
N THR A 185 16.22 -10.69 -4.50
CA THR A 185 16.34 -11.51 -3.29
C THR A 185 16.87 -10.74 -2.10
N GLY A 186 16.75 -11.30 -0.90
CA GLY A 186 17.27 -10.70 0.33
C GLY A 186 16.46 -9.49 0.78
N LEU A 187 15.20 -9.42 0.38
CA LEU A 187 14.24 -8.42 0.81
C LEU A 187 13.37 -9.05 1.89
N ARG A 188 13.72 -8.90 3.18
CA ARG A 188 13.09 -9.67 4.28
C ARG A 188 11.57 -9.73 4.18
N ASN A 189 10.93 -8.58 3.98
CA ASN A 189 9.49 -8.48 3.80
C ASN A 189 9.18 -7.23 2.96
N ALA A 190 9.20 -7.37 1.64
CA ALA A 190 8.89 -6.28 0.71
C ALA A 190 7.37 -6.13 0.56
N VAL A 191 6.71 -5.33 1.42
CA VAL A 191 5.25 -5.34 1.48
C VAL A 191 4.61 -4.49 0.39
N GLY A 192 5.11 -3.29 0.13
CA GLY A 192 4.62 -2.44 -0.95
C GLY A 192 5.39 -2.68 -2.23
N LEU A 193 4.68 -2.64 -3.37
CA LEU A 193 5.26 -2.56 -4.71
C LEU A 193 4.58 -1.41 -5.47
N ALA A 194 5.38 -0.60 -6.16
CA ALA A 194 4.87 0.39 -7.11
C ALA A 194 5.79 0.49 -8.32
N VAL A 195 5.21 0.74 -9.50
CA VAL A 195 5.99 0.99 -10.72
C VAL A 195 6.08 2.49 -10.91
N HIS A 196 7.30 2.99 -11.08
CA HIS A 196 7.52 4.40 -11.39
C HIS A 196 6.88 4.73 -12.75
N PRO A 197 5.98 5.72 -12.83
CA PRO A 197 5.14 5.93 -14.02
C PRO A 197 5.92 6.35 -15.28
N SER A 198 7.03 7.10 -15.13
CA SER A 198 7.86 7.51 -16.27
C SER A 198 9.03 6.57 -16.58
N THR A 199 9.75 6.06 -15.57
CA THR A 199 10.92 5.19 -15.80
C THR A 199 10.56 3.72 -15.96
N GLY A 200 9.40 3.30 -15.46
CA GLY A 200 8.97 1.90 -15.48
C GLY A 200 9.68 1.01 -14.45
N GLU A 201 10.53 1.59 -13.59
CA GLU A 201 11.27 0.86 -12.56
C GLU A 201 10.34 0.40 -11.44
N LEU A 202 10.58 -0.81 -10.91
CA LEU A 202 9.85 -1.33 -9.77
C LEU A 202 10.46 -0.77 -8.48
N TRP A 203 9.62 -0.27 -7.58
CA TRP A 203 9.98 0.23 -6.26
C TRP A 203 9.30 -0.58 -5.17
N ALA A 204 9.98 -0.74 -4.04
CA ALA A 204 9.46 -1.47 -2.90
C ALA A 204 9.78 -0.79 -1.57
N THR A 205 8.91 -1.04 -0.59
CA THR A 205 9.16 -0.84 0.84
C THR A 205 9.56 -2.15 1.47
N VAL A 206 10.52 -2.14 2.39
CA VAL A 206 10.97 -3.36 3.07
C VAL A 206 11.03 -3.16 4.57
N ASN A 207 10.45 -4.14 5.29
CA ASN A 207 10.50 -4.23 6.74
C ASN A 207 11.67 -5.14 7.12
N GLU A 208 12.68 -4.59 7.76
CA GLU A 208 13.88 -5.30 8.17
C GLU A 208 13.69 -6.09 9.47
N ARG A 209 14.74 -6.83 9.88
CA ARG A 209 14.62 -7.80 10.98
C ARG A 209 14.40 -7.16 12.35
N ASP A 210 13.74 -7.91 13.21
CA ASP A 210 13.45 -7.54 14.59
C ASP A 210 14.60 -7.92 15.55
N TRP A 211 14.49 -7.45 16.79
CA TRP A 211 15.33 -7.82 17.94
C TRP A 211 16.82 -7.51 17.76
N ARG A 212 17.14 -6.32 17.22
CA ARG A 212 18.51 -5.81 17.05
C ARG A 212 18.71 -4.38 17.60
N GLY A 213 17.89 -4.01 18.59
CA GLY A 213 17.88 -2.68 19.22
C GLY A 213 16.85 -1.74 18.58
N ASP A 214 16.72 -0.54 19.14
CA ASP A 214 15.70 0.43 18.75
C ASP A 214 15.96 1.12 17.40
N ASP A 215 17.22 1.13 16.95
CA ASP A 215 17.66 1.92 15.80
C ASP A 215 18.33 1.09 14.70
N LEU A 216 18.34 -0.24 14.83
CA LEU A 216 18.89 -1.14 13.83
C LEU A 216 18.04 -2.40 13.66
N PRO A 217 18.10 -3.01 12.47
CA PRO A 217 18.44 -2.38 11.19
C PRO A 217 17.42 -1.29 10.76
N PRO A 218 17.82 -0.28 9.99
CA PRO A 218 16.90 0.61 9.29
C PRO A 218 15.93 -0.19 8.40
N ASP A 219 14.65 0.19 8.40
CA ASP A 219 13.75 -0.19 7.30
C ASP A 219 14.17 0.60 6.05
N TYR A 220 13.67 0.26 4.86
CA TYR A 220 14.04 1.01 3.66
C TYR A 220 13.01 1.05 2.54
N ILE A 221 13.22 2.01 1.65
CA ILE A 221 12.54 2.17 0.36
C ILE A 221 13.61 2.05 -0.73
N THR A 222 13.35 1.27 -1.77
CA THR A 222 14.36 1.07 -2.83
C THR A 222 13.75 0.82 -4.20
N GLU A 223 14.47 1.29 -5.22
CA GLU A 223 14.37 0.73 -6.57
C GLU A 223 14.82 -0.74 -6.51
N VAL A 224 14.02 -1.63 -7.10
CA VAL A 224 14.24 -3.07 -7.15
C VAL A 224 14.85 -3.44 -8.50
N LYS A 225 16.07 -3.98 -8.48
CA LYS A 225 16.83 -4.33 -9.68
C LYS A 225 16.83 -5.82 -9.95
N GLU A 226 16.73 -6.19 -11.23
CA GLU A 226 16.80 -7.59 -11.66
C GLU A 226 18.14 -8.22 -11.22
N GLY A 227 18.09 -9.39 -10.62
CA GLY A 227 19.24 -10.14 -10.11
C GLY A 227 19.86 -9.59 -8.81
N ALA A 228 19.33 -8.49 -8.27
CA ALA A 228 19.89 -7.87 -7.07
C ALA A 228 19.64 -8.70 -5.80
N PHE A 229 20.57 -8.57 -4.86
CA PHE A 229 20.49 -9.13 -3.53
C PHE A 229 20.56 -8.00 -2.49
N TYR A 230 19.55 -7.89 -1.64
CA TYR A 230 19.38 -6.79 -0.67
C TYR A 230 19.79 -7.17 0.76
N GLY A 231 20.55 -8.25 0.92
CA GLY A 231 21.29 -8.53 2.17
C GLY A 231 20.64 -9.57 3.08
N TRP A 232 19.32 -9.53 3.30
CA TRP A 232 18.69 -10.42 4.27
C TRP A 232 18.87 -11.91 3.89
N PRO A 233 19.11 -12.83 4.84
CA PRO A 233 19.27 -12.59 6.29
C PRO A 233 20.71 -12.25 6.71
N GLU A 234 21.67 -12.28 5.78
CA GLU A 234 23.10 -12.34 6.07
C GLU A 234 23.72 -10.99 6.42
N CYS A 235 23.14 -9.90 5.92
CA CYS A 235 23.59 -8.52 6.13
C CYS A 235 22.42 -7.56 5.93
N PHE A 236 22.63 -6.33 6.37
CA PHE A 236 21.71 -5.21 6.17
C PHE A 236 22.51 -3.94 5.87
N ALA A 237 21.84 -2.89 5.40
CA ALA A 237 22.44 -1.57 5.26
C ALA A 237 22.26 -0.75 6.54
N ALA A 238 23.31 -0.05 6.96
CA ALA A 238 23.21 0.99 7.98
C ALA A 238 24.18 2.12 7.67
N GLY A 239 23.66 3.34 7.54
CA GLY A 239 24.46 4.55 7.27
C GLY A 239 25.25 4.45 5.97
N GLY A 240 24.60 3.95 4.91
CA GLY A 240 25.18 3.78 3.57
C GLY A 240 26.23 2.67 3.47
N ARG A 241 26.29 1.76 4.44
CA ARG A 241 27.29 0.69 4.49
C ARG A 241 26.65 -0.67 4.70
N VAL A 242 27.25 -1.70 4.10
CA VAL A 242 26.89 -3.09 4.37
C VAL A 242 27.40 -3.49 5.75
N VAL A 243 26.50 -4.01 6.58
CA VAL A 243 26.81 -4.53 7.92
C VAL A 243 26.47 -6.02 7.97
N PRO A 244 27.46 -6.91 8.22
CA PRO A 244 27.19 -8.32 8.45
C PRO A 244 26.27 -8.57 9.65
N ASP A 245 25.37 -9.54 9.51
CA ASP A 245 24.51 -9.98 10.61
C ASP A 245 25.11 -11.20 11.32
N SER A 246 25.58 -10.98 12.55
CA SER A 246 26.22 -12.01 13.38
C SER A 246 25.29 -13.13 13.83
N ARG A 247 23.96 -12.97 13.74
CA ARG A 247 23.00 -14.05 14.06
C ARG A 247 22.64 -14.90 12.86
N ALA A 248 22.97 -14.48 11.65
CA ALA A 248 22.79 -15.29 10.46
C ALA A 248 24.05 -16.13 10.19
N ARG A 249 23.90 -17.23 9.47
CA ARG A 249 25.05 -17.94 8.90
C ARG A 249 25.61 -17.08 7.77
N THR A 250 26.53 -16.19 8.09
CA THR A 250 27.02 -15.15 7.18
C THR A 250 27.95 -15.72 6.11
N SER A 251 27.69 -15.42 4.84
CA SER A 251 28.74 -15.46 3.81
C SER A 251 29.28 -14.05 3.60
N ALA A 252 30.50 -13.78 4.07
CA ALA A 252 31.16 -12.50 3.86
C ALA A 252 31.25 -12.12 2.37
N GLU A 253 31.35 -13.12 1.49
CA GLU A 253 31.34 -12.92 0.05
C GLU A 253 29.97 -12.47 -0.47
N ARG A 254 28.88 -13.09 0.00
CA ARG A 254 27.54 -12.70 -0.44
C ARG A 254 27.19 -11.29 0.01
N CYS A 255 27.61 -10.89 1.20
CA CYS A 255 27.43 -9.52 1.69
C CYS A 255 28.20 -8.47 0.89
N ARG A 256 29.37 -8.80 0.32
CA ARG A 256 30.06 -7.90 -0.63
C ARG A 256 29.26 -7.66 -1.91
N ARG A 257 28.31 -8.54 -2.25
CA ARG A 257 27.42 -8.40 -3.42
C ARG A 257 26.08 -7.74 -3.07
N MET A 258 25.89 -7.31 -1.82
CA MET A 258 24.66 -6.63 -1.41
C MET A 258 24.49 -5.32 -2.17
N THR A 259 23.29 -5.13 -2.71
CA THR A 259 22.83 -3.84 -3.24
C THR A 259 22.33 -3.00 -2.06
N LEU A 260 22.89 -1.81 -1.90
CA LEU A 260 22.41 -0.87 -0.89
C LEU A 260 21.03 -0.34 -1.27
N PRO A 261 20.12 -0.18 -0.30
CA PRO A 261 18.81 0.40 -0.58
C PRO A 261 18.94 1.87 -0.99
N THR A 262 17.96 2.37 -1.73
CA THR A 262 17.96 3.78 -2.17
C THR A 262 17.78 4.75 -1.00
N ILE A 263 16.89 4.43 -0.06
CA ILE A 263 16.55 5.29 1.08
C ILE A 263 16.43 4.43 2.34
N GLU A 264 17.33 4.64 3.30
CA GLU A 264 17.20 4.11 4.66
C GLU A 264 16.23 4.99 5.46
N ILE A 265 15.38 4.37 6.25
CA ILE A 265 14.39 5.05 7.09
C ILE A 265 14.51 4.52 8.53
N GLN A 266 13.93 5.23 9.50
CA GLN A 266 14.02 4.84 10.90
C GLN A 266 13.61 3.38 11.09
N ALA A 267 14.44 2.62 11.80
CA ALA A 267 14.18 1.22 12.15
C ALA A 267 12.80 1.05 12.78
N HIS A 268 12.12 -0.04 12.41
CA HIS A 268 10.80 -0.44 12.91
C HIS A 268 9.66 0.51 12.51
N SER A 269 9.87 1.44 11.56
CA SER A 269 8.77 2.29 11.05
C SER A 269 7.68 1.48 10.34
N ALA A 270 7.99 0.26 9.93
CA ALA A 270 7.11 -0.69 9.28
C ALA A 270 6.47 -0.12 8.00
N PRO A 271 7.26 0.19 6.96
CA PRO A 271 6.72 0.76 5.73
C PRO A 271 5.92 -0.31 4.98
N LEU A 272 4.65 -0.02 4.65
CA LEU A 272 3.77 -0.94 3.92
C LEU A 272 3.54 -0.42 2.49
N GLY A 273 2.42 0.22 2.20
CA GLY A 273 2.08 0.72 0.88
C GLY A 273 2.94 1.90 0.45
N LEU A 274 3.20 1.98 -0.85
CA LEU A 274 3.81 3.13 -1.52
C LEU A 274 3.07 3.40 -2.84
N ALA A 275 2.98 4.67 -3.22
CA ALA A 275 2.38 5.08 -4.50
C ALA A 275 3.06 6.33 -5.05
N PHE A 276 3.40 6.31 -6.34
CA PHE A 276 3.74 7.52 -7.05
C PHE A 276 2.47 8.33 -7.32
N TYR A 277 2.49 9.61 -7.00
CA TYR A 277 1.34 10.47 -7.25
C TYR A 277 1.28 10.88 -8.72
N THR A 278 0.28 10.34 -9.42
CA THR A 278 0.02 10.56 -10.85
C THR A 278 -1.14 11.52 -11.12
N GLY A 279 -1.83 11.98 -10.07
CA GLY A 279 -2.93 12.93 -10.18
C GLY A 279 -2.47 14.37 -10.46
N ALA A 280 -3.44 15.23 -10.76
CA ALA A 280 -3.20 16.66 -11.01
C ALA A 280 -3.75 17.58 -9.92
N GLN A 281 -4.48 17.05 -8.94
CA GLN A 281 -5.13 17.84 -7.89
C GLN A 281 -4.12 18.46 -6.92
N PHE A 282 -3.05 17.75 -6.58
CA PHE A 282 -2.01 18.27 -5.68
C PHE A 282 -1.15 19.33 -6.42
N PRO A 283 -0.49 20.23 -5.66
CA PRO A 283 0.39 21.24 -6.25
C PRO A 283 1.47 20.62 -7.13
N PRO A 284 1.98 21.35 -8.15
CA PRO A 284 2.98 20.83 -9.10
C PRO A 284 4.20 20.16 -8.44
N SER A 285 4.65 20.68 -7.29
CA SER A 285 5.79 20.10 -6.55
C SER A 285 5.54 18.67 -6.05
N TYR A 286 4.29 18.25 -5.84
CA TYR A 286 3.94 16.91 -5.37
C TYR A 286 3.75 15.90 -6.51
N ARG A 287 3.62 16.37 -7.76
CA ARG A 287 3.39 15.51 -8.92
C ARG A 287 4.63 14.66 -9.21
N GLY A 288 4.44 13.36 -9.37
CA GLY A 288 5.52 12.40 -9.52
C GLY A 288 6.27 12.06 -8.22
N SER A 289 5.95 12.69 -7.08
CA SER A 289 6.54 12.30 -5.80
C SER A 289 6.06 10.92 -5.37
N LEU A 290 6.90 10.21 -4.62
CA LEU A 290 6.55 8.94 -4.01
C LEU A 290 5.99 9.18 -2.61
N PHE A 291 4.82 8.62 -2.30
CA PHE A 291 4.25 8.61 -0.96
C PHE A 291 4.39 7.22 -0.35
N VAL A 292 4.68 7.15 0.94
CA VAL A 292 4.89 5.88 1.66
C VAL A 292 4.15 5.90 3.00
N ALA A 293 3.41 4.83 3.26
CA ALA A 293 2.68 4.63 4.51
C ALA A 293 3.56 3.87 5.52
N TYR A 294 3.81 4.49 6.67
CA TYR A 294 4.50 3.87 7.80
C TYR A 294 3.45 3.38 8.80
N HIS A 295 3.31 2.07 8.91
CA HIS A 295 2.27 1.42 9.73
C HIS A 295 2.54 1.55 11.23
N GLY A 296 3.80 1.65 11.60
CA GLY A 296 4.22 1.96 12.97
C GLY A 296 4.77 0.77 13.76
N SER A 297 5.78 1.08 14.57
CA SER A 297 6.58 0.11 15.30
C SER A 297 5.82 -0.62 16.39
N TRP A 298 6.13 -1.89 16.57
CA TRP A 298 5.80 -2.68 17.77
C TRP A 298 7.05 -3.10 18.56
N ASN A 299 8.21 -3.21 17.89
CA ASN A 299 9.48 -3.69 18.44
C ASN A 299 10.50 -2.53 18.65
N ARG A 300 10.04 -1.43 19.27
CA ARG A 300 10.89 -0.27 19.61
C ARG A 300 10.38 0.39 20.90
N THR A 301 11.29 0.81 21.79
CA THR A 301 10.91 1.40 23.09
C THR A 301 10.09 2.68 22.95
N VAL A 302 10.57 3.63 22.13
CA VAL A 302 9.81 4.82 21.74
C VAL A 302 9.16 4.54 20.39
N PRO A 303 7.82 4.52 20.27
CA PRO A 303 7.19 4.18 19.01
C PRO A 303 7.52 5.19 17.89
N THR A 304 7.63 4.69 16.67
CA THR A 304 7.89 5.47 15.45
C THR A 304 7.03 4.97 14.29
N GLY A 305 6.95 5.72 13.20
CA GLY A 305 6.04 5.48 12.08
C GLY A 305 4.68 6.16 12.31
N TYR A 306 3.58 5.46 12.04
CA TYR A 306 2.20 5.97 12.20
C TYR A 306 1.95 7.26 11.41
N LYS A 307 2.39 7.28 10.15
CA LYS A 307 2.33 8.46 9.28
C LYS A 307 2.42 8.11 7.80
N ILE A 308 2.11 9.09 6.96
CA ILE A 308 2.50 9.10 5.56
C ILE A 308 3.68 10.04 5.41
N VAL A 309 4.70 9.59 4.69
CA VAL A 309 5.80 10.43 4.24
C VAL A 309 5.75 10.64 2.72
N ARG A 310 6.42 11.69 2.26
CA ARG A 310 6.68 11.99 0.86
C ARG A 310 8.18 11.92 0.60
N VAL A 311 8.54 11.35 -0.54
CA VAL A 311 9.87 11.48 -1.14
C VAL A 311 9.70 12.32 -2.41
N PRO A 312 10.33 13.51 -2.49
CA PRO A 312 10.30 14.30 -3.71
C PRO A 312 11.12 13.61 -4.80
N PHE A 313 10.63 13.68 -6.05
CA PHE A 313 11.28 13.10 -7.22
C PHE A 313 11.49 14.16 -8.29
N MET A 314 12.62 14.05 -8.98
CA MET A 314 12.98 14.82 -10.17
C MET A 314 13.71 13.90 -11.13
N ASP A 315 13.35 13.93 -12.41
CA ASP A 315 13.96 13.12 -13.47
C ASP A 315 14.06 11.61 -13.14
N GLY A 316 13.00 11.08 -12.52
CA GLY A 316 12.90 9.66 -12.18
C GLY A 316 13.71 9.22 -10.95
N ARG A 317 14.31 10.16 -10.20
CA ARG A 317 15.13 9.86 -9.02
C ARG A 317 14.66 10.66 -7.80
N PRO A 318 14.88 10.14 -6.58
CA PRO A 318 14.72 10.93 -5.36
C PRO A 318 15.56 12.22 -5.44
N SER A 319 14.92 13.36 -5.19
CA SER A 319 15.53 14.69 -5.37
C SER A 319 15.73 15.45 -4.07
N GLY A 320 15.46 14.83 -2.93
CA GLY A 320 15.50 15.48 -1.62
C GLY A 320 15.25 14.50 -0.46
N PRO A 321 15.25 15.00 0.78
CA PRO A 321 15.01 14.19 1.96
C PRO A 321 13.57 13.66 2.00
N VAL A 322 13.36 12.62 2.81
CA VAL A 322 12.02 12.15 3.18
C VAL A 322 11.34 13.20 4.06
N GLU A 323 10.12 13.59 3.70
CA GLU A 323 9.34 14.62 4.37
C GLU A 323 8.09 14.00 5.02
N ASP A 324 7.75 14.41 6.24
CA ASP A 324 6.45 14.05 6.82
C ASP A 324 5.33 14.73 6.03
N PHE A 325 4.31 13.97 5.62
CA PHE A 325 3.19 14.46 4.83
C PHE A 325 1.87 14.44 5.60
N ALA A 326 1.54 13.32 6.24
CA ALA A 326 0.37 13.24 7.11
C ALA A 326 0.79 12.55 8.41
N THR A 327 0.54 13.18 9.55
CA THR A 327 0.95 12.69 10.88
C THR A 327 -0.20 12.82 11.88
N GLY A 328 -0.03 12.24 13.07
CA GLY A 328 -1.00 12.38 14.16
C GLY A 328 -1.76 11.09 14.51
N TRP A 329 -1.46 9.95 13.86
CA TRP A 329 -2.04 8.66 14.25
C TRP A 329 -1.46 8.08 15.55
N LEU A 330 -0.36 8.62 16.05
CA LEU A 330 0.18 8.32 17.38
C LEU A 330 0.15 9.59 18.22
N GLN A 331 -0.60 9.59 19.33
CA GLN A 331 -0.74 10.75 20.22
C GLN A 331 -0.60 10.34 21.68
N GLY A 332 0.40 10.88 22.39
CA GLY A 332 0.60 10.57 23.80
C GLY A 332 0.73 9.07 24.09
N GLY A 333 1.30 8.29 23.16
CA GLY A 333 1.42 6.83 23.26
C GLY A 333 0.17 6.04 22.81
N ARG A 334 -0.95 6.70 22.52
CA ARG A 334 -2.15 6.06 21.97
C ARG A 334 -2.10 6.00 20.45
N VAL A 335 -2.31 4.80 19.90
CA VAL A 335 -2.47 4.57 18.46
C VAL A 335 -3.94 4.82 18.10
N LEU A 336 -4.18 5.80 17.22
CA LEU A 336 -5.50 6.16 16.70
C LEU A 336 -5.80 5.49 15.36
N GLY A 337 -4.77 5.04 14.65
CA GLY A 337 -4.88 4.29 13.41
C GLY A 337 -3.49 3.91 12.90
N ARG A 338 -3.43 3.07 11.88
CA ARG A 338 -2.16 2.59 11.32
C ARG A 338 -2.21 2.63 9.79
N PRO A 339 -1.48 3.55 9.14
CA PRO A 339 -1.43 3.63 7.68
C PRO A 339 -0.94 2.33 7.01
N VAL A 340 -1.67 1.84 6.01
CA VAL A 340 -1.37 0.59 5.30
C VAL A 340 -1.09 0.84 3.82
N GLY A 341 -2.11 0.99 2.99
CA GLY A 341 -2.02 1.06 1.53
C GLY A 341 -2.21 2.47 1.03
N LEU A 342 -1.54 2.82 -0.07
CA LEU A 342 -1.70 4.11 -0.76
C LEU A 342 -2.07 3.85 -2.21
N GLN A 343 -3.01 4.63 -2.73
CA GLN A 343 -3.45 4.50 -4.12
C GLN A 343 -3.85 5.86 -4.68
N ALA A 344 -3.24 6.28 -5.79
CA ALA A 344 -3.72 7.44 -6.52
C ALA A 344 -5.08 7.12 -7.15
N GLY A 345 -6.07 7.97 -6.89
CA GLY A 345 -7.43 7.86 -7.41
C GLY A 345 -7.58 8.43 -8.81
N ALA A 346 -8.59 7.96 -9.55
CA ALA A 346 -8.95 8.51 -10.86
C ALA A 346 -9.46 9.96 -10.78
N ASP A 347 -9.93 10.38 -9.60
CA ASP A 347 -10.36 11.74 -9.29
C ASP A 347 -9.19 12.69 -8.93
N GLY A 348 -7.96 12.17 -8.95
CA GLY A 348 -6.74 12.90 -8.62
C GLY A 348 -6.47 13.02 -7.11
N ALA A 349 -7.28 12.42 -6.24
CA ALA A 349 -6.97 12.33 -4.81
C ALA A 349 -5.92 11.23 -4.53
N LEU A 350 -5.37 11.23 -3.32
CA LEU A 350 -4.60 10.10 -2.80
C LEU A 350 -5.44 9.37 -1.76
N TYR A 351 -5.71 8.09 -1.97
CA TYR A 351 -6.41 7.24 -1.02
C TYR A 351 -5.41 6.56 -0.10
N LEU A 352 -5.77 6.49 1.18
CA LEU A 352 -5.05 5.78 2.23
C LEU A 352 -5.98 4.74 2.85
N SER A 353 -5.53 3.51 3.00
CA SER A 353 -6.15 2.57 3.94
C SER A 353 -5.44 2.61 5.29
N THR A 354 -6.21 2.51 6.37
CA THR A 354 -5.74 2.08 7.70
C THR A 354 -6.16 0.64 7.95
N ASP A 355 -5.83 0.08 9.11
CA ASP A 355 -6.30 -1.27 9.45
C ASP A 355 -7.84 -1.39 9.44
N ASP A 356 -8.61 -0.30 9.51
CA ASP A 356 -10.07 -0.29 9.73
C ASP A 356 -10.89 0.71 8.88
N ALA A 357 -10.25 1.64 8.18
CA ALA A 357 -10.94 2.66 7.38
C ALA A 357 -10.15 3.03 6.11
N ILE A 358 -10.86 3.67 5.17
CA ILE A 358 -10.27 4.30 4.00
C ILE A 358 -10.43 5.80 4.14
N TYR A 359 -9.35 6.52 3.91
CA TYR A 359 -9.29 7.97 3.88
C TYR A 359 -9.01 8.46 2.47
N ARG A 360 -9.62 9.60 2.13
CA ARG A 360 -9.36 10.33 0.89
C ARG A 360 -8.62 11.61 1.23
N ILE A 361 -7.44 11.78 0.62
CA ILE A 361 -6.61 12.97 0.79
C ILE A 361 -6.73 13.82 -0.46
N SER A 362 -7.23 15.05 -0.28
CA SER A 362 -7.45 16.00 -1.36
C SER A 362 -6.74 17.32 -1.11
N TYR A 363 -6.54 18.09 -2.17
CA TYR A 363 -5.98 19.44 -2.09
C TYR A 363 -6.99 20.49 -2.56
N ARG A 364 -7.11 21.59 -1.82
CA ARG A 364 -7.83 22.80 -2.23
C ARG A 364 -6.89 24.00 -2.06
N VAL A 365 -6.92 24.90 -3.02
CA VAL A 365 -6.18 26.17 -2.91
C VAL A 365 -6.66 26.88 -1.63
N PRO A 366 -5.76 27.27 -0.73
CA PRO A 366 -6.09 27.91 0.54
C PRO A 366 -6.95 29.17 0.41
#